data_AF-A0A4P5S796-F1
#
_entry.id   AF-A0A4P5S796-F1
#
_cell.length_a   1.000
_cell.length_b   1.000
_cell.length_c   1.000
_cell.angle_alpha   90.00
_cell.angle_beta   90.00
_cell.angle_gamma   90.00
#
_symmetry.space_group_name_H-M   'P 1'
#
loop_
_entity.id
_entity.type
_entity.pdbx_description
1 polymer ?
#
loop_
_entity_poly.entity_id
_entity_poly.type
_entity_poly.pdbx_seq_one_letter_code
_entity_poly.pdbx_strand_id
1 'polypeptide(L)'
;MSVSTEAPPEGLSSKEEVELEDPRREAIWTRLVLPLALPVVSALAAILWILNISRAFLAGSKTTALIIVVIVTVAIMVGAAVMSATPRMRTSSKLLFVAFAFVLVVAAGFVSLGPSEGGEEAGGGGFVAPTGPAVATLEVDALPTLKFQADAFEGKVGINEINYISEGGTHTLVFAEPEFAGFELKVPPTDKGKIDLKAGSYTIFCNIPGHRAAGMEATLTVK
;
A
#
# COMPACT_ATOMS: atom_id res chain seq x y z
N MET A 1 0.37 -26.82 80.54
CA MET A 1 0.95 -27.44 79.33
C MET A 1 -0.18 -27.67 78.35
N SER A 2 -0.16 -27.33 77.08
CA SER A 2 0.66 -26.48 76.22
C SER A 2 -0.17 -26.39 74.94
N VAL A 3 -0.14 -25.24 74.30
CA VAL A 3 -0.83 -24.90 73.06
C VAL A 3 -0.51 -25.90 71.93
N SER A 4 -1.49 -26.21 71.09
CA SER A 4 -1.25 -26.51 69.67
C SER A 4 -2.44 -25.97 68.87
N THR A 5 -2.24 -24.76 68.36
CA THR A 5 -3.03 -24.15 67.30
C THR A 5 -2.61 -24.79 65.98
N GLU A 6 -3.48 -25.58 65.38
CA GLU A 6 -3.27 -26.09 64.02
C GLU A 6 -3.62 -24.99 63.02
N ALA A 7 -2.65 -24.61 62.19
CA ALA A 7 -2.82 -23.62 61.14
C ALA A 7 -3.76 -24.14 60.04
N PRO A 8 -4.54 -23.27 59.37
CA PRO A 8 -5.31 -23.67 58.21
C PRO A 8 -4.37 -23.99 57.03
N PRO A 9 -4.73 -24.94 56.14
CA PRO A 9 -3.89 -25.25 54.99
C PRO A 9 -3.81 -24.05 54.04
N GLU A 10 -2.59 -23.53 53.88
CA GLU A 10 -2.20 -22.61 52.83
C GLU A 10 -2.35 -23.26 51.45
N GLY A 11 -2.88 -22.47 50.52
CA GLY A 11 -2.51 -22.59 49.11
C GLY A 11 -3.30 -23.61 48.28
N LEU A 12 -4.54 -23.27 47.95
CA LEU A 12 -5.09 -23.66 46.64
C LEU A 12 -5.03 -22.45 45.73
N SER A 13 -4.12 -22.55 44.77
CA SER A 13 -3.88 -21.63 43.67
C SER A 13 -5.19 -21.26 42.99
N SER A 14 -5.44 -19.97 42.84
CA SER A 14 -6.58 -19.35 42.14
C SER A 14 -6.75 -19.75 40.66
N LYS A 15 -6.01 -20.77 40.20
CA LYS A 15 -6.03 -21.32 38.84
C LYS A 15 -6.83 -22.62 38.70
N GLU A 16 -7.07 -23.38 39.78
CA GLU A 16 -7.79 -24.66 39.67
C GLU A 16 -9.33 -24.53 39.74
N GLU A 17 -9.88 -23.44 40.26
CA GLU A 17 -11.34 -23.18 40.24
C GLU A 17 -11.85 -22.54 38.93
N VAL A 18 -10.96 -22.09 38.04
CA VAL A 18 -11.36 -21.39 36.80
C VAL A 18 -11.67 -22.35 35.65
N GLU A 19 -11.39 -23.65 35.81
CA GLU A 19 -11.57 -24.66 34.75
C GLU A 19 -12.64 -25.71 35.10
N LEU A 20 -13.78 -25.25 35.61
CA LEU A 20 -15.05 -25.95 35.41
C LEU A 20 -15.73 -25.30 34.21
N GLU A 21 -15.30 -25.68 33.00
CA GLU A 21 -15.87 -25.17 31.76
C GLU A 21 -17.34 -25.61 31.66
N ASP A 22 -18.27 -24.65 31.73
CA ASP A 22 -19.72 -24.92 31.74
C ASP A 22 -20.11 -25.76 30.49
N PRO A 23 -20.71 -26.95 30.65
CA PRO A 23 -21.08 -27.82 29.52
C PRO A 23 -22.07 -27.13 28.56
N ARG A 24 -22.80 -26.12 29.03
CA ARG A 24 -23.69 -25.29 28.20
C ARG A 24 -22.90 -24.35 27.29
N ARG A 25 -21.78 -23.81 27.77
CA ARG A 25 -20.85 -22.98 27.00
C ARG A 25 -20.21 -23.81 25.90
N GLU A 26 -19.67 -24.99 26.21
CA GLU A 26 -19.09 -25.88 25.19
C GLU A 26 -20.06 -26.25 24.07
N ALA A 27 -21.31 -26.58 24.42
CA ALA A 27 -22.34 -26.93 23.45
C ALA A 27 -22.68 -25.75 22.51
N ILE A 28 -22.71 -24.52 23.03
CA ILE A 28 -22.93 -23.31 22.23
C ILE A 28 -21.72 -23.07 21.30
N TRP A 29 -20.50 -23.22 21.82
CA TRP A 29 -19.29 -23.04 21.01
C TRP A 29 -19.19 -24.05 19.86
N THR A 30 -19.42 -25.34 20.11
CA THR A 30 -19.28 -26.38 19.06
C THR A 30 -20.44 -26.41 18.07
N ARG A 31 -21.68 -26.16 18.52
CA ARG A 31 -22.86 -26.30 17.64
C ARG A 31 -23.26 -25.02 16.94
N LEU A 32 -23.00 -23.87 17.55
CA LEU A 32 -23.46 -22.58 17.02
C LEU A 32 -22.29 -21.72 16.56
N VAL A 33 -21.29 -21.54 17.42
CA VAL A 33 -20.21 -20.59 17.14
C VAL A 33 -19.22 -21.13 16.12
N LEU A 34 -18.71 -22.35 16.26
CA LEU A 34 -17.72 -22.92 15.36
C LEU A 34 -18.20 -23.03 13.89
N PRO A 35 -19.41 -23.54 13.59
CA PRO A 35 -19.87 -23.67 12.20
C PRO A 35 -20.25 -22.33 11.55
N LEU A 36 -20.60 -21.31 12.35
CA LEU A 36 -20.91 -19.97 11.85
C LEU A 36 -19.65 -19.09 11.74
N ALA A 37 -18.74 -19.20 12.71
CA ALA A 37 -17.50 -18.43 12.74
C ALA A 37 -16.55 -18.85 11.63
N LEU A 38 -16.47 -20.14 11.30
CA LEU A 38 -15.59 -20.63 10.23
C LEU A 38 -15.81 -19.92 8.87
N PRO A 39 -17.04 -19.91 8.30
CA PRO A 39 -17.29 -19.23 7.04
C PRO A 39 -17.10 -17.71 7.15
N VAL A 40 -17.51 -17.10 8.26
CA VAL A 40 -17.36 -15.64 8.48
C VAL A 40 -15.89 -15.24 8.54
N VAL A 41 -15.07 -15.95 9.31
CA VAL A 41 -13.63 -15.70 9.41
C VAL A 41 -12.95 -15.98 8.07
N SER A 42 -13.35 -17.03 7.35
CA SER A 42 -12.81 -17.31 6.01
C SER A 42 -13.14 -16.21 4.99
N ALA A 43 -14.36 -15.66 5.04
CA ALA A 43 -14.79 -14.56 4.18
C ALA A 43 -14.04 -13.27 4.52
N LEU A 44 -13.90 -12.95 5.81
CA LEU A 44 -13.11 -11.80 6.26
C LEU A 44 -11.64 -11.93 5.85
N ALA A 45 -11.05 -13.13 5.99
CA ALA A 45 -9.69 -13.39 5.54
C ALA A 45 -9.54 -13.22 4.02
N ALA A 46 -10.51 -13.70 3.23
CA ALA A 46 -10.52 -13.52 1.78
C ALA A 46 -10.67 -12.05 1.38
N ILE A 47 -11.55 -11.29 2.05
CA ILE A 47 -11.72 -9.85 1.82
C ILE A 47 -10.43 -9.10 2.12
N LEU A 48 -9.82 -9.36 3.28
CA LEU A 48 -8.53 -8.76 3.65
C LEU A 48 -7.44 -9.10 2.62
N TRP A 49 -7.41 -10.35 2.14
CA TRP A 49 -6.49 -10.80 1.12
C TRP A 49 -6.68 -10.07 -0.23
N ILE A 50 -7.93 -9.96 -0.69
CA ILE A 50 -8.29 -9.27 -1.94
C ILE A 50 -7.92 -7.78 -1.85
N LEU A 51 -8.23 -7.13 -0.72
CA LEU A 51 -7.88 -5.72 -0.51
C LEU A 51 -6.36 -5.50 -0.48
N ASN A 52 -5.61 -6.43 0.11
CA ASN A 52 -4.14 -6.35 0.16
C ASN A 52 -3.52 -6.54 -1.24
N ILE A 53 -4.02 -7.50 -2.01
CA ILE A 53 -3.62 -7.68 -3.42
C ILE A 53 -3.95 -6.44 -4.24
N SER A 54 -5.19 -5.96 -4.15
CA SER A 54 -5.65 -4.79 -4.93
C SER A 54 -4.79 -3.56 -4.65
N ARG A 55 -4.37 -3.36 -3.39
CA ARG A 55 -3.47 -2.27 -3.01
C ARG A 55 -2.04 -2.48 -3.52
N ALA A 56 -1.49 -3.69 -3.43
CA ALA A 56 -0.15 -3.99 -3.95
C ALA A 56 -0.07 -3.73 -5.47
N PHE A 57 -1.14 -4.02 -6.21
CA PHE A 57 -1.25 -3.72 -7.64
C PHE A 57 -1.46 -2.23 -7.95
N LEU A 58 -2.03 -1.44 -7.02
CA LEU A 58 -2.21 0.01 -7.19
C LEU A 58 -0.97 0.83 -6.79
N ALA A 59 -0.16 0.36 -5.84
CA ALA A 59 0.98 1.09 -5.28
C ALA A 59 2.30 0.85 -6.04
N GLY A 60 2.47 -0.31 -6.67
CA GLY A 60 3.70 -0.67 -7.37
C GLY A 60 3.74 -0.18 -8.82
N SER A 61 4.89 0.31 -9.28
CA SER A 61 5.15 0.41 -10.73
C SER A 61 4.91 -0.96 -11.39
N LYS A 62 4.46 -0.97 -12.66
CA LYS A 62 4.10 -2.20 -13.40
C LYS A 62 5.16 -3.30 -13.28
N THR A 63 6.43 -2.93 -13.13
CA THR A 63 7.58 -3.84 -13.02
C THR A 63 7.66 -4.51 -11.64
N THR A 64 7.49 -3.78 -10.54
CA THR A 64 7.59 -4.34 -9.18
C THR A 64 6.45 -5.31 -8.89
N ALA A 65 5.22 -4.95 -9.27
CA ALA A 65 4.07 -5.84 -9.14
C ALA A 65 4.25 -7.13 -9.96
N LEU A 66 4.78 -7.03 -11.18
CA LEU A 66 5.04 -8.18 -12.04
C LEU A 66 6.11 -9.11 -11.46
N ILE A 67 7.20 -8.57 -10.90
CA ILE A 67 8.26 -9.37 -10.25
C ILE A 67 7.71 -10.16 -9.07
N ILE A 68 6.93 -9.53 -8.19
CA ILE A 68 6.34 -10.19 -7.01
C ILE A 68 5.39 -11.32 -7.44
N VAL A 69 4.53 -11.07 -8.42
CA VAL A 69 3.60 -12.09 -8.95
C VAL A 69 4.35 -13.28 -9.54
N VAL A 70 5.41 -13.03 -10.31
CA VAL A 70 6.24 -14.09 -10.89
C VAL A 70 6.89 -14.95 -9.81
N ILE A 71 7.49 -14.32 -8.78
CA ILE A 71 8.14 -15.05 -7.68
C ILE A 71 7.14 -15.91 -6.91
N VAL A 72 5.98 -15.36 -6.54
CA VAL A 72 4.94 -16.10 -5.82
C VAL A 72 4.40 -17.25 -6.66
N THR A 73 4.15 -17.03 -7.95
CA THR A 73 3.66 -18.07 -8.86
C THR A 73 4.66 -19.22 -8.99
N VAL A 74 5.95 -18.89 -9.16
CA VAL A 74 7.03 -19.90 -9.22
C VAL A 74 7.13 -20.66 -7.90
N ALA A 75 7.05 -19.98 -6.75
CA ALA A 75 7.11 -20.63 -5.44
C ALA A 75 5.94 -21.60 -5.22
N ILE A 76 4.72 -21.22 -5.63
CA ILE A 76 3.53 -22.08 -5.57
C ILE A 76 3.72 -23.29 -6.49
N MET A 77 4.18 -23.08 -7.72
CA MET A 77 4.41 -24.16 -8.69
C MET A 77 5.47 -25.15 -8.20
N VAL A 78 6.58 -24.66 -7.63
CA VAL A 78 7.62 -25.50 -7.03
C VAL A 78 7.06 -26.26 -5.82
N GLY A 79 6.30 -25.60 -4.94
CA GLY A 79 5.65 -26.25 -3.80
C GLY A 79 4.69 -27.36 -4.21
N ALA A 80 3.86 -27.11 -5.24
CA ALA A 80 2.95 -28.10 -5.79
C ALA A 80 3.69 -29.28 -6.44
N ALA A 81 4.78 -29.01 -7.17
CA ALA A 81 5.61 -30.04 -7.77
C ALA A 81 6.25 -30.95 -6.71
N VAL A 82 6.79 -30.38 -5.62
CA VAL A 82 7.38 -31.15 -4.51
C VAL A 82 6.32 -31.99 -3.79
N MET A 83 5.13 -31.42 -3.55
CA MET A 83 4.01 -32.16 -2.94
C MET A 83 3.56 -33.34 -3.81
N SER A 84 3.51 -33.14 -5.13
CA SER A 84 3.18 -34.18 -6.10
C SER A 84 4.24 -35.29 -6.15
N ALA A 85 5.52 -34.92 -6.06
CA ALA A 85 6.64 -35.87 -6.09
C ALA A 85 6.82 -36.66 -4.78
N THR A 86 6.18 -36.27 -3.67
CA THR A 86 6.37 -36.88 -2.34
C THR A 86 5.07 -37.45 -1.76
N PRO A 87 4.57 -38.61 -2.27
CA PRO A 87 3.24 -39.13 -1.92
C PRO A 87 3.08 -39.63 -0.46
N ARG A 88 4.14 -39.63 0.37
CA ARG A 88 4.14 -40.15 1.75
C ARG A 88 4.19 -39.09 2.86
N MET A 89 3.90 -37.83 2.53
CA MET A 89 3.91 -36.74 3.51
C MET A 89 2.85 -36.99 4.60
N ARG A 90 3.25 -36.95 5.88
CA ARG A 90 2.33 -37.00 7.02
C ARG A 90 1.33 -35.85 6.94
N THR A 91 0.09 -36.04 7.39
CA THR A 91 -0.98 -35.02 7.35
C THR A 91 -0.54 -33.70 7.97
N SER A 92 0.25 -33.77 9.04
CA SER A 92 0.86 -32.62 9.71
C SER A 92 1.82 -31.83 8.81
N SER A 93 2.59 -32.49 7.95
CA SER A 93 3.52 -31.85 7.02
C SER A 93 2.80 -31.16 5.86
N LYS A 94 1.66 -31.71 5.42
CA LYS A 94 0.81 -31.07 4.39
C LYS A 94 0.16 -29.78 4.92
N LEU A 95 -0.36 -29.82 6.15
CA LEU A 95 -0.92 -28.65 6.84
C LEU A 95 0.13 -27.56 7.07
N LEU A 96 1.34 -27.92 7.49
CA LEU A 96 2.44 -26.96 7.69
C LEU A 96 2.81 -26.26 6.38
N PHE A 97 2.84 -26.99 5.26
CA PHE A 97 3.19 -26.43 3.96
C PHE A 97 2.13 -25.48 3.42
N VAL A 98 0.84 -25.81 3.59
CA VAL A 98 -0.28 -24.93 3.22
C VAL A 98 -0.30 -23.68 4.09
N ALA A 99 -0.09 -23.82 5.40
CA ALA A 99 0.03 -22.68 6.30
C ALA A 99 1.23 -21.80 5.95
N PHE A 100 2.38 -22.39 5.63
CA PHE A 100 3.57 -21.65 5.21
C PHE A 100 3.36 -20.91 3.88
N ALA A 101 2.73 -21.54 2.89
CA ALA A 101 2.39 -20.89 1.62
C ALA A 101 1.40 -19.73 1.83
N PHE A 102 0.40 -19.90 2.70
CA PHE A 102 -0.55 -18.85 3.06
C PHE A 102 0.15 -17.67 3.75
N VAL A 103 1.04 -17.96 4.72
CA VAL A 103 1.84 -16.94 5.41
C VAL A 103 2.79 -16.22 4.47
N LEU A 104 3.44 -16.92 3.53
CA LEU A 104 4.33 -16.31 2.53
C LEU A 104 3.58 -15.32 1.63
N VAL A 105 2.38 -15.70 1.18
CA VAL A 105 1.53 -14.84 0.35
C VAL A 105 1.05 -13.62 1.13
N VAL A 106 0.64 -13.81 2.39
CA VAL A 106 0.22 -12.70 3.26
C VAL A 106 1.40 -11.77 3.59
N ALA A 107 2.58 -12.33 3.88
CA ALA A 107 3.79 -11.57 4.17
C ALA A 107 4.27 -10.79 2.94
N ALA A 108 4.21 -11.36 1.74
CA ALA A 108 4.50 -10.65 0.49
C ALA A 108 3.54 -9.47 0.26
N GLY A 109 2.26 -9.63 0.62
CA GLY A 109 1.30 -8.52 0.63
C GLY A 109 1.65 -7.44 1.66
N PHE A 110 2.12 -7.82 2.84
CA PHE A 110 2.57 -6.88 3.87
C PHE A 110 3.89 -6.19 3.54
N VAL A 111 4.80 -6.76 2.74
CA VAL A 111 6.02 -6.06 2.28
C VAL A 111 5.68 -4.90 1.34
N SER A 112 4.50 -4.88 0.72
CA SER A 112 3.98 -3.69 0.02
C SER A 112 3.54 -2.57 0.98
N LEU A 113 3.39 -2.86 2.28
CA LEU A 113 3.28 -1.88 3.35
C LEU A 113 4.71 -1.65 3.86
N GLY A 114 5.49 -0.84 3.14
CA GLY A 114 6.79 -0.40 3.64
C GLY A 114 6.67 0.22 5.04
N PRO A 115 7.76 0.24 5.84
CA PRO A 115 7.77 0.98 7.09
C PRO A 115 7.38 2.43 6.79
N SER A 116 6.42 2.99 7.54
CA SER A 116 6.12 4.42 7.47
C SER A 116 7.19 5.26 8.18
N GLU A 117 8.45 5.01 7.86
CA GLU A 117 9.54 5.95 8.12
C GLU A 117 9.80 6.66 6.80
N GLY A 118 9.68 7.98 6.84
CA GLY A 118 9.58 8.83 5.67
C GLY A 118 10.73 8.66 4.69
N GLY A 119 10.39 8.77 3.41
CA GLY A 119 11.35 8.82 2.32
C GLY A 119 11.10 7.73 1.30
N GLU A 120 10.53 8.15 0.17
CA GLU A 120 10.57 7.47 -1.13
C GLU A 120 9.70 6.21 -1.26
N GLU A 121 8.81 6.27 -2.27
CA GLU A 121 8.35 5.19 -3.16
C GLU A 121 6.91 5.49 -3.62
N ALA A 122 6.79 6.20 -4.75
CA ALA A 122 5.81 5.99 -5.82
C ALA A 122 5.96 7.13 -6.84
N GLY A 123 6.99 7.02 -7.68
CA GLY A 123 7.26 7.85 -8.85
C GLY A 123 8.00 6.97 -9.86
N GLY A 124 7.24 6.15 -10.60
CA GLY A 124 7.78 5.24 -11.60
C GLY A 124 8.36 6.03 -12.78
N GLY A 125 9.68 5.93 -12.93
CA GLY A 125 10.48 6.65 -13.93
C GLY A 125 11.43 7.57 -13.20
N GLY A 126 12.73 7.25 -13.18
CA GLY A 126 13.74 8.11 -12.57
C GLY A 126 13.88 9.39 -13.39
N PHE A 127 12.96 10.34 -13.19
CA PHE A 127 13.10 11.67 -13.74
C PHE A 127 14.34 12.29 -13.10
N VAL A 128 15.35 12.55 -13.92
CA VAL A 128 16.56 13.23 -13.48
C VAL A 128 16.34 14.71 -13.66
N ALA A 129 16.16 15.43 -12.54
CA ALA A 129 16.03 16.87 -12.58
C ALA A 129 17.28 17.51 -13.23
N PRO A 130 17.10 18.49 -14.13
CA PRO A 130 18.22 19.14 -14.78
C PRO A 130 19.05 19.94 -13.78
N THR A 131 20.37 19.89 -13.94
CA THR A 131 21.32 20.66 -13.14
C THR A 131 21.58 22.02 -13.79
N GLY A 132 21.38 23.11 -13.05
CA GLY A 132 21.68 24.46 -13.53
C GLY A 132 20.76 25.54 -12.95
N PRO A 133 21.06 26.82 -13.24
CA PRO A 133 20.15 27.92 -12.95
C PRO A 133 18.90 27.81 -13.82
N ALA A 134 17.73 28.13 -13.26
CA ALA A 134 16.50 28.21 -14.04
C ALA A 134 16.52 29.48 -14.89
N VAL A 135 16.13 29.37 -16.15
CA VAL A 135 15.98 30.50 -17.08
C VAL A 135 14.65 31.24 -16.87
N ALA A 136 13.68 30.58 -16.25
CA ALA A 136 12.39 31.13 -15.87
C ALA A 136 11.81 30.36 -14.69
N THR A 137 10.92 31.03 -13.96
CA THR A 137 10.11 30.46 -12.89
C THR A 137 8.65 30.50 -13.32
N LEU A 138 7.97 29.37 -13.23
CA LEU A 138 6.55 29.22 -13.52
C LEU A 138 5.82 28.94 -12.20
N GLU A 139 4.85 29.78 -11.85
CA GLU A 139 4.00 29.57 -10.69
C GLU A 139 2.69 28.89 -11.12
N VAL A 140 2.34 27.80 -10.46
CA VAL A 140 1.12 27.03 -10.69
C VAL A 140 0.41 26.85 -9.34
N ASP A 141 -0.81 27.35 -9.24
CA ASP A 141 -1.60 27.31 -8.01
C ASP A 141 -2.62 26.19 -8.11
N ALA A 142 -2.66 25.34 -7.10
CA ALA A 142 -3.64 24.28 -6.98
C ALA A 142 -4.85 24.78 -6.17
N LEU A 143 -5.92 25.15 -6.88
CA LEU A 143 -7.14 25.68 -6.26
C LEU A 143 -7.98 24.55 -5.63
N PRO A 144 -8.74 24.84 -4.56
CA PRO A 144 -9.62 23.86 -3.92
C PRO A 144 -10.79 23.38 -4.82
N THR A 145 -10.96 24.00 -5.99
CA THR A 145 -12.01 23.71 -6.97
C THR A 145 -11.62 22.66 -8.01
N LEU A 146 -10.54 21.89 -7.78
CA LEU A 146 -9.97 20.93 -8.72
C LEU A 146 -9.53 21.59 -10.04
N LYS A 147 -8.92 22.77 -9.93
CA LYS A 147 -8.44 23.55 -11.07
C LYS A 147 -7.08 24.16 -10.78
N PHE A 148 -6.33 24.44 -11.84
CA PHE A 148 -5.23 25.39 -11.76
C PHE A 148 -5.76 26.83 -11.82
N GLN A 149 -4.94 27.81 -11.51
CA GLN A 149 -5.33 29.22 -11.63
C GLN A 149 -5.57 29.67 -13.09
N ALA A 150 -5.01 28.94 -14.06
CA ALA A 150 -5.19 29.18 -15.49
C ALA A 150 -5.22 27.87 -16.29
N ASP A 151 -5.91 27.90 -17.43
CA ASP A 151 -5.95 26.77 -18.38
C ASP A 151 -4.77 26.80 -19.36
N ALA A 152 -3.98 27.88 -19.35
CA ALA A 152 -2.82 28.07 -20.20
C ALA A 152 -1.69 28.78 -19.43
N PHE A 153 -0.48 28.28 -19.61
CA PHE A 153 0.76 28.81 -19.04
C PHE A 153 1.79 29.04 -20.14
N GLU A 154 2.71 29.96 -19.89
CA GLU A 154 3.84 30.23 -20.76
C GLU A 154 5.14 29.88 -20.05
N GLY A 155 6.03 29.16 -20.75
CA GLY A 155 7.38 28.84 -20.30
C GLY A 155 8.42 29.33 -21.30
N LYS A 156 9.69 29.31 -20.90
CA LYS A 156 10.82 29.66 -21.78
C LYS A 156 11.58 28.42 -22.20
N VAL A 157 12.21 28.44 -23.38
CA VAL A 157 13.12 27.34 -23.77
C VAL A 157 14.28 27.22 -22.76
N GLY A 158 14.50 26.01 -22.23
CA GLY A 158 15.55 25.68 -21.27
C GLY A 158 15.01 25.20 -19.91
N ILE A 159 15.84 25.31 -18.87
CA ILE A 159 15.50 24.88 -17.51
C ILE A 159 14.48 25.84 -16.88
N ASN A 160 13.25 25.39 -16.69
CA ASN A 160 12.22 26.13 -15.95
C ASN A 160 12.10 25.54 -14.55
N GLU A 161 11.95 26.41 -13.54
CA GLU A 161 11.56 26.00 -12.20
C GLU A 161 10.05 26.19 -12.04
N ILE A 162 9.33 25.11 -11.74
CA ILE A 162 7.90 25.15 -11.46
C ILE A 162 7.72 25.24 -9.96
N ASN A 163 7.08 26.32 -9.49
CA ASN A 163 6.62 26.48 -8.12
C ASN A 163 5.15 26.07 -8.07
N TYR A 164 4.86 24.97 -7.38
CA TYR A 164 3.52 24.43 -7.27
C TYR A 164 2.91 24.78 -5.90
N ILE A 165 2.05 25.79 -5.88
CA ILE A 165 1.51 26.45 -4.69
C ILE A 165 0.19 25.79 -4.27
N SER A 166 0.05 25.53 -2.97
CA SER A 166 -1.17 24.95 -2.42
C SER A 166 -2.17 26.03 -1.99
N GLU A 167 -3.26 26.20 -2.73
CA GLU A 167 -4.38 27.08 -2.35
C GLU A 167 -5.55 26.29 -1.72
N GLY A 168 -5.46 24.96 -1.68
CA GLY A 168 -6.35 24.07 -0.93
C GLY A 168 -6.54 22.71 -1.59
N GLY A 169 -6.88 21.70 -0.80
CA GLY A 169 -7.01 20.31 -1.27
C GLY A 169 -5.66 19.62 -1.51
N THR A 170 -5.70 18.33 -1.85
CA THR A 170 -4.52 17.54 -2.23
C THR A 170 -4.46 17.42 -3.73
N HIS A 171 -3.34 17.81 -4.32
CA HIS A 171 -3.16 17.84 -5.77
C HIS A 171 -1.76 17.43 -6.19
N THR A 172 -1.68 16.98 -7.44
CA THR A 172 -0.43 16.65 -8.11
C THR A 172 -0.30 17.44 -9.39
N LEU A 173 0.93 17.67 -9.82
CA LEU A 173 1.25 18.24 -11.12
C LEU A 173 2.21 17.29 -11.83
N VAL A 174 1.74 16.74 -12.95
CA VAL A 174 2.52 15.87 -13.84
C VAL A 174 2.37 16.31 -15.29
N PHE A 175 3.29 15.87 -16.15
CA PHE A 175 3.23 16.09 -17.59
C PHE A 175 2.60 14.88 -18.30
N ALA A 176 1.85 15.13 -19.38
CA ALA A 176 1.29 14.08 -20.22
C ALA A 176 2.33 13.44 -21.14
N GLU A 177 3.41 14.17 -21.42
CA GLU A 177 4.42 13.76 -22.37
C GLU A 177 5.32 12.67 -21.77
N PRO A 178 5.60 11.59 -22.53
CA PRO A 178 6.38 10.46 -22.03
C PRO A 178 7.84 10.83 -21.72
N GLU A 179 8.36 11.91 -22.29
CA GLU A 179 9.73 12.39 -22.02
C GLU A 179 9.91 12.92 -20.58
N PHE A 180 8.81 13.30 -19.92
CA PHE A 180 8.80 13.77 -18.53
C PHE A 180 8.17 12.75 -17.58
N ALA A 181 8.05 11.49 -18.01
CA ALA A 181 7.55 10.43 -17.15
C ALA A 181 8.39 10.33 -15.87
N GLY A 182 7.72 10.46 -14.72
CA GLY A 182 8.35 10.46 -13.39
C GLY A 182 8.52 11.83 -12.75
N PHE A 183 8.34 12.93 -13.50
CA PHE A 183 8.20 14.26 -12.89
C PHE A 183 6.84 14.36 -12.20
N GLU A 184 6.85 14.67 -10.90
CA GLU A 184 5.65 14.87 -10.12
C GLU A 184 5.90 15.88 -9.00
N LEU A 185 5.04 16.89 -8.88
CA LEU A 185 4.98 17.79 -7.73
C LEU A 185 3.71 17.54 -6.92
N LYS A 186 3.80 17.64 -5.59
CA LYS A 186 2.70 17.30 -4.68
C LYS A 186 2.39 18.44 -3.71
N VAL A 187 1.11 18.73 -3.51
CA VAL A 187 0.63 19.72 -2.53
C VAL A 187 -0.52 19.16 -1.69
N PRO A 188 -0.69 19.58 -0.42
CA PRO A 188 0.14 20.50 0.38
C PRO A 188 1.47 19.86 0.89
N PRO A 189 2.46 20.65 1.38
CA PRO A 189 2.42 22.10 1.66
C PRO A 189 2.60 23.02 0.45
N THR A 190 3.68 22.88 -0.30
CA THR A 190 4.03 23.59 -1.55
C THR A 190 5.28 22.87 -2.03
N ASP A 191 5.38 22.65 -3.32
CA ASP A 191 6.47 21.86 -3.89
C ASP A 191 7.06 22.56 -5.11
N LYS A 192 8.28 22.19 -5.47
CA LYS A 192 8.96 22.80 -6.61
C LYS A 192 9.87 21.82 -7.32
N GLY A 193 9.94 21.96 -8.63
CA GLY A 193 10.76 21.09 -9.46
C GLY A 193 11.33 21.82 -10.66
N LYS A 194 12.49 21.37 -11.12
CA LYS A 194 13.10 21.86 -12.34
C LYS A 194 12.82 20.91 -13.48
N ILE A 195 12.60 21.47 -14.66
CA ILE A 195 12.35 20.71 -15.88
C ILE A 195 13.00 21.43 -17.07
N ASP A 196 13.65 20.66 -17.94
CA ASP A 196 14.27 21.20 -19.16
C ASP A 196 13.27 21.09 -20.30
N LEU A 197 12.76 22.25 -20.75
CA LEU A 197 11.69 22.34 -21.73
C LEU A 197 12.23 22.83 -23.06
N LYS A 198 11.91 22.10 -24.13
CA LYS A 198 12.13 22.54 -25.50
C LYS A 198 10.97 23.41 -25.96
N ALA A 199 11.16 24.16 -27.04
CA ALA A 199 10.06 24.88 -27.68
C ALA A 199 8.96 23.89 -28.09
N GLY A 200 7.72 24.16 -27.70
CA GLY A 200 6.63 23.21 -27.85
C GLY A 200 5.40 23.54 -27.03
N SER A 201 4.43 22.63 -27.06
CA SER A 201 3.22 22.69 -26.25
C SER A 201 3.13 21.39 -25.45
N TYR A 202 2.94 21.53 -24.15
CA TYR A 202 2.90 20.45 -23.18
C TYR A 202 1.59 20.48 -22.41
N THR A 203 1.11 19.33 -21.96
CA THR A 203 -0.08 19.24 -21.12
C THR A 203 0.32 18.91 -19.69
N ILE A 204 0.01 19.81 -18.76
CA ILE A 204 0.14 19.56 -17.32
C ILE A 204 -1.22 19.20 -16.74
N PHE A 205 -1.27 18.23 -15.84
CA PHE A 205 -2.54 17.78 -15.23
C PHE A 205 -2.34 17.18 -13.84
N CYS A 206 -3.45 17.02 -13.12
CA CYS A 206 -3.50 16.31 -11.85
C CYS A 206 -3.83 14.82 -12.07
N ASN A 207 -2.94 13.92 -11.67
CA ASN A 207 -3.09 12.47 -11.85
C ASN A 207 -3.98 11.80 -10.78
N ILE A 208 -4.48 12.55 -9.80
CA ILE A 208 -5.39 12.01 -8.80
C ILE A 208 -6.70 11.57 -9.51
N PRO A 209 -7.19 10.35 -9.25
CA PRO A 209 -8.37 9.82 -9.93
C PRO A 209 -9.56 10.80 -9.90
N GLY A 210 -10.10 11.10 -11.08
CA GLY A 210 -11.24 12.01 -11.26
C GLY A 210 -10.88 13.50 -11.40
N HIS A 211 -9.70 13.95 -10.96
CA HIS A 211 -9.35 15.38 -10.99
C HIS A 211 -9.18 15.92 -12.42
N ARG A 212 -8.42 15.21 -13.26
CA ARG A 212 -8.28 15.55 -14.68
C ARG A 212 -9.64 15.59 -15.40
N ALA A 213 -10.51 14.61 -15.13
CA ALA A 213 -11.86 14.55 -15.70
C ALA A 213 -12.77 15.69 -15.22
N ALA A 214 -12.50 16.24 -14.03
CA ALA A 214 -13.16 17.43 -13.50
C ALA A 214 -12.62 18.74 -14.10
N GLY A 215 -11.60 18.68 -14.96
CA GLY A 215 -11.00 19.83 -15.63
C GLY A 215 -9.69 20.31 -15.04
N MET A 216 -9.01 19.51 -14.20
CA MET A 216 -7.69 19.85 -13.65
C MET A 216 -6.56 19.54 -14.64
N GLU A 217 -6.54 20.29 -15.73
CA GLU A 217 -5.57 20.20 -16.84
C GLU A 217 -5.31 21.60 -17.41
N ALA A 218 -4.08 21.87 -17.81
CA ALA A 218 -3.71 23.11 -18.49
C ALA A 218 -2.64 22.88 -19.57
N THR A 219 -2.56 23.81 -20.51
CA THR A 219 -1.56 23.79 -21.59
C THR A 219 -0.38 24.68 -21.23
N LEU A 220 0.85 24.14 -21.22
CA LEU A 220 2.09 24.90 -21.09
C LEU A 220 2.70 25.12 -22.48
N THR A 221 2.76 26.37 -22.92
CA THR A 221 3.39 26.73 -24.20
C THR A 221 4.78 27.29 -23.96
N VAL A 222 5.79 26.71 -24.62
CA VAL A 222 7.20 27.09 -24.44
C VAL A 222 7.71 27.73 -25.72
N LYS A 223 8.21 28.96 -25.59
CA LYS A 223 8.72 29.79 -26.69
C LYS A 223 10.08 30.41 -26.36
#